data_AF-A0A661CTQ6-F1
#
_entry.id   AF-A0A661CTQ6-F1
#
_cell.length_a   1.000
_cell.length_b   1.000
_cell.length_c   1.000
_cell.angle_alpha   90.00
_cell.angle_beta   90.00
_cell.angle_gamma   90.00
#
_symmetry.space_group_name_H-M   'P 1'
#
loop_
_entity.id
_entity.type
_entity.pdbx_description
1 polymer ?
#
loop_
_entity_poly.entity_id
_entity_poly.type
_entity_poly.pdbx_seq_one_letter_code
_entity_poly.pdbx_strand_id
1 'polypeptide(L)'
;MNLAHYVNELPDPIQAVVCRKIVENRAEQPVVKEAAQNCSQSDKTDKTTKHSQPPSSWDRYWQAPFKWQRLSEQTQVMNKLKSKSWQKPIAFSFNNQLNGHIYQSTDKRTAVLELDDYMQMQIIKRNHLGTVKALQNYCGQLRPRTLARGVLWSCDDWAALTFEGEVREIWRVLR
;
A
#
# COMPACT_ATOMS: atom_id res chain seq x y z
N MET A 1 16.50 -12.54 -9.58
CA MET A 1 15.45 -12.82 -10.58
C MET A 1 14.51 -11.60 -10.59
N ASN A 2 14.23 -11.03 -11.77
CA ASN A 2 13.76 -9.64 -11.92
C ASN A 2 12.22 -9.53 -11.90
N LEU A 3 11.65 -8.69 -11.02
CA LEU A 3 10.20 -8.39 -10.96
C LEU A 3 9.61 -7.99 -12.31
N ALA A 4 10.44 -7.47 -13.23
CA ALA A 4 10.05 -7.15 -14.60
C ALA A 4 9.45 -8.33 -15.37
N HIS A 5 9.84 -9.57 -15.06
CA HIS A 5 9.29 -10.76 -15.72
C HIS A 5 7.84 -11.04 -15.34
N TYR A 6 7.39 -10.58 -14.17
CA TYR A 6 6.06 -10.85 -13.64
C TYR A 6 5.16 -9.62 -13.69
N VAL A 7 5.59 -8.55 -14.36
CA VAL A 7 4.91 -7.25 -14.32
C VAL A 7 3.42 -7.35 -14.66
N ASN A 8 3.05 -8.24 -15.59
CA ASN A 8 1.66 -8.46 -16.01
C ASN A 8 0.82 -9.33 -15.05
N GLU A 9 1.47 -9.99 -14.09
CA GLU A 9 0.82 -10.82 -13.07
C GLU A 9 0.68 -10.08 -11.73
N LEU A 10 1.26 -8.88 -11.62
CA LEU A 10 1.21 -8.06 -10.41
C LEU A 10 -0.10 -7.25 -10.37
N PRO A 11 -0.68 -7.00 -9.18
CA PRO A 11 -1.78 -6.05 -9.03
C PRO A 11 -1.44 -4.69 -9.62
N ASP A 12 -2.39 -4.00 -10.26
CA ASP A 12 -2.19 -2.74 -10.98
C ASP A 12 -1.29 -1.71 -10.27
N PRO A 13 -1.43 -1.47 -8.93
CA PRO A 13 -0.55 -0.52 -8.24
C PRO A 13 0.92 -0.96 -8.23
N ILE A 14 1.16 -2.27 -8.07
CA ILE A 14 2.50 -2.87 -8.04
C ILE A 14 3.05 -3.00 -9.46
N GLN A 15 2.20 -3.33 -10.44
CA GLN A 15 2.56 -3.30 -11.86
C GLN A 15 3.07 -1.91 -12.26
N ALA A 16 2.37 -0.83 -11.87
CA ALA A 16 2.79 0.54 -12.13
C ALA A 16 4.16 0.87 -11.47
N VAL A 17 4.42 0.36 -10.26
CA VAL A 17 5.71 0.51 -9.56
C VAL A 17 6.84 -0.18 -10.32
N VAL A 18 6.63 -1.44 -10.71
CA VAL A 18 7.62 -2.24 -11.43
C VAL A 18 7.88 -1.64 -12.81
N CYS A 19 6.82 -1.19 -13.49
CA CYS A 19 6.90 -0.47 -14.75
C CYS A 19 7.72 0.81 -14.66
N ARG A 20 7.50 1.64 -13.64
CA ARG A 20 8.29 2.86 -13.44
C ARG A 20 9.76 2.55 -13.21
N LYS A 21 10.07 1.54 -12.38
CA LYS A 21 11.47 1.10 -12.16
C LYS A 21 12.15 0.57 -13.41
N ILE A 22 11.43 -0.16 -14.27
CA ILE A 22 11.95 -0.66 -15.56
C ILE A 22 12.28 0.52 -16.49
N VAL A 23 11.41 1.53 -16.53
CA VAL A 23 11.60 2.72 -17.37
C VAL A 23 12.73 3.62 -16.84
N GLU A 24 12.82 3.81 -15.52
CA GLU A 24 13.88 4.60 -14.87
C GLU A 24 15.25 3.90 -14.98
N ASN A 25 15.31 2.59 -14.75
CA ASN A 25 16.54 1.82 -14.79
C ASN A 25 16.81 1.26 -16.19
N ARG A 26 16.74 2.08 -17.26
CA ARG A 26 17.09 1.70 -18.65
C ARG A 26 18.52 1.13 -18.73
N ALA A 27 18.68 -0.12 -18.32
CA ALA A 27 19.80 -0.97 -18.62
C ALA A 27 19.46 -1.65 -19.94
N GLU A 28 20.41 -1.68 -20.86
CA GLU A 28 20.28 -2.13 -22.25
C GLU A 28 19.95 -3.63 -22.43
N GLN A 29 19.42 -4.28 -21.40
CA GLN A 29 19.09 -5.69 -21.43
C GLN A 29 17.79 -5.95 -22.21
N PRO A 30 17.77 -6.94 -23.12
CA PRO A 30 16.62 -7.20 -24.00
C PRO A 30 15.33 -7.53 -23.24
N VAL A 31 15.44 -8.18 -22.08
CA VAL A 31 14.32 -8.51 -21.19
C VAL A 31 13.59 -7.25 -20.65
N VAL A 32 14.34 -6.16 -20.43
CA VAL A 32 13.79 -4.90 -19.91
C VAL A 32 13.00 -4.17 -21.01
N LYS A 33 13.35 -4.36 -22.28
CA LYS A 33 12.66 -3.72 -23.42
C LYS A 33 11.25 -4.27 -23.62
N GLU A 34 11.07 -5.59 -23.50
CA GLU A 34 9.76 -6.24 -23.64
C GLU A 34 8.82 -5.87 -22.49
N ALA A 35 9.32 -5.85 -21.25
CA ALA A 35 8.55 -5.39 -20.11
C ALA A 35 8.22 -3.88 -20.20
N ALA A 36 9.14 -3.04 -20.66
CA ALA A 36 8.89 -1.61 -20.89
C ALA A 36 7.81 -1.35 -21.97
N GLN A 37 7.76 -2.17 -23.02
CA GLN A 37 6.70 -2.10 -24.04
C GLN A 37 5.33 -2.44 -23.46
N ASN A 38 5.24 -3.48 -22.61
CA ASN A 38 3.99 -3.84 -21.92
C ASN A 38 3.54 -2.74 -20.96
N CYS A 39 4.47 -2.13 -20.23
CA CYS A 39 4.21 -0.98 -19.37
C CYS A 39 3.67 0.24 -20.12
N SER A 40 4.12 0.47 -21.36
CA SER A 40 3.68 1.59 -22.20
C SER A 40 2.26 1.43 -22.76
N GLN A 41 1.69 0.22 -22.69
CA GLN A 41 0.31 -0.06 -23.12
C GLN A 41 -0.71 0.09 -21.98
N SER A 42 -0.30 -0.14 -20.73
CA SER A 42 -1.16 -0.04 -19.54
C SER A 42 -1.59 1.41 -19.21
N ASP A 43 -0.75 2.40 -19.49
CA ASP A 43 -1.03 3.83 -19.26
C ASP A 43 -2.23 4.39 -20.07
N LYS A 44 -2.74 3.64 -21.06
CA LYS A 44 -3.84 4.10 -21.94
C LYS A 44 -5.24 3.75 -21.45
N THR A 45 -5.37 3.06 -20.32
CA THR A 45 -6.67 2.75 -19.70
C THR A 45 -6.90 3.59 -18.45
N ASP A 46 -6.77 4.91 -18.56
CA ASP A 46 -7.22 5.83 -17.53
C ASP A 46 -8.75 5.96 -17.59
N LYS A 47 -9.46 4.88 -17.23
CA LYS A 47 -10.87 4.98 -16.84
C LYS A 47 -10.87 5.72 -15.52
N THR A 48 -11.24 6.99 -15.57
CA THR A 48 -11.50 7.88 -14.44
C THR A 48 -12.59 7.27 -13.55
N THR A 49 -12.20 6.27 -12.77
CA THR A 49 -13.05 5.65 -11.78
C THR A 49 -13.03 6.64 -10.63
N LYS A 50 -14.17 7.27 -10.34
CA LYS A 50 -14.30 8.15 -9.16
C LYS A 50 -13.83 7.37 -7.94
N HIS A 51 -12.62 7.66 -7.49
CA HIS A 51 -11.99 6.89 -6.43
C HIS A 51 -12.68 7.20 -5.11
N SER A 52 -13.02 6.14 -4.40
CA SER A 52 -13.66 6.23 -3.11
C SER A 52 -12.59 6.67 -2.10
N GLN A 53 -12.55 7.95 -1.75
CA GLN A 53 -11.62 8.41 -0.71
C GLN A 53 -11.96 7.71 0.61
N PRO A 54 -10.93 7.27 1.37
CA PRO A 54 -11.17 6.75 2.70
C PRO A 54 -11.90 7.81 3.56
N PRO A 55 -12.68 7.39 4.56
CA PRO A 55 -13.32 8.28 5.52
C PRO A 55 -12.37 9.38 6.01
N SER A 56 -12.77 10.65 5.89
CA SER A 56 -11.98 11.79 6.40
C SER A 56 -11.72 11.71 7.91
N SER A 57 -12.58 10.99 8.64
CA SER A 57 -12.38 10.68 10.06
C SER A 57 -11.15 9.82 10.33
N TRP A 58 -10.62 9.13 9.31
CA TRP A 58 -9.38 8.36 9.41
C TRP A 58 -8.12 9.19 9.20
N ASP A 59 -8.22 10.35 8.53
CA ASP A 59 -7.08 11.24 8.30
C ASP A 59 -6.43 11.69 9.62
N ARG A 60 -7.24 11.86 10.67
CA ARG A 60 -6.72 12.19 12.01
C ARG A 60 -5.89 11.08 12.65
N TYR A 61 -6.06 9.83 12.21
CA TYR A 61 -5.35 8.68 12.74
C TYR A 61 -4.09 8.35 11.93
N TRP A 62 -4.05 8.75 10.66
CA TRP A 62 -2.86 8.70 9.84
C TRP A 62 -1.87 9.75 10.37
N GLN A 63 -0.97 9.31 11.25
CA GLN A 63 -0.03 10.21 11.93
C GLN A 63 0.93 10.94 10.98
N ALA A 64 1.00 10.57 9.71
CA ALA A 64 1.73 11.32 8.71
C ALA A 64 1.00 11.28 7.36
N PRO A 65 0.93 12.43 6.66
CA PRO A 65 0.37 12.52 5.32
C PRO A 65 1.40 11.94 4.34
N PHE A 66 1.32 10.64 4.09
CA PHE A 66 2.20 10.03 3.10
C PHE A 66 1.50 10.02 1.74
N LYS A 67 2.24 10.45 0.73
CA LYS A 67 1.95 10.16 -0.68
C LYS A 67 2.95 9.11 -1.15
N TRP A 68 2.63 8.40 -2.22
CA TRP A 68 3.58 7.50 -2.85
C TRP A 68 4.76 8.31 -3.40
N GLN A 69 5.94 8.13 -2.81
CA GLN A 69 7.18 8.80 -3.19
C GLN A 69 8.37 8.07 -2.53
N ARG A 70 9.59 8.27 -3.04
CA ARG A 70 10.77 7.58 -2.49
C ARG A 70 11.00 7.97 -1.03
N LEU A 71 11.42 7.03 -0.20
CA LEU A 71 11.80 7.30 1.19
C LEU A 71 13.00 8.24 1.27
N SER A 72 13.95 8.12 0.34
CA SER A 72 15.12 9.02 0.24
C SER A 72 14.73 10.48 0.04
N GLU A 73 13.59 10.74 -0.59
CA GLU A 73 13.05 12.08 -0.87
C GLU A 73 12.25 12.64 0.32
N GLN A 74 12.02 11.83 1.37
CA GLN A 74 11.23 12.18 2.54
C GLN A 74 12.06 12.18 3.82
N THR A 75 13.00 13.11 3.90
CA THR A 75 13.88 13.24 5.07
C THR A 75 13.10 13.35 6.39
N GLN A 76 11.99 14.09 6.42
CA GLN A 76 11.15 14.23 7.62
C GLN A 76 10.49 12.92 8.03
N VAL A 77 10.04 12.12 7.07
CA VAL A 77 9.41 10.82 7.32
C VAL A 77 10.43 9.82 7.82
N MET A 78 11.59 9.76 7.19
CA MET A 78 12.68 8.88 7.63
C MET A 78 13.13 9.24 9.04
N ASN A 79 13.24 10.53 9.34
CA ASN A 79 13.54 10.98 10.70
C ASN A 79 12.45 10.59 11.70
N LYS A 80 11.17 10.66 11.30
CA LYS A 80 10.05 10.24 12.14
C LYS A 80 10.04 8.73 12.39
N LEU A 81 10.24 7.92 11.35
CA LEU A 81 10.30 6.46 11.43
C LEU A 81 11.55 5.96 12.18
N LYS A 82 12.63 6.75 12.21
CA LYS A 82 13.84 6.49 13.01
C LYS A 82 13.77 7.05 14.43
N SER A 83 12.71 7.77 14.79
CA SER A 83 12.55 8.34 16.14
C SER A 83 12.19 7.27 17.17
N LYS A 84 12.35 7.60 18.46
CA LYS A 84 12.04 6.70 19.59
C LYS A 84 10.58 6.22 19.65
N SER A 85 9.66 6.82 18.89
CA SER A 85 8.25 6.40 18.83
C SER A 85 7.99 5.23 17.89
N TRP A 86 9.04 4.71 17.23
CA TRP A 86 8.96 3.54 16.34
C TRP A 86 9.91 2.45 16.82
N GLN A 87 9.50 1.21 16.57
CA GLN A 87 10.32 0.05 16.83
C GLN A 87 11.39 -0.09 15.74
N LYS A 88 12.42 -0.90 16.03
CA LYS A 88 13.40 -1.28 15.02
C LYS A 88 12.68 -1.91 13.82
N PRO A 89 12.97 -1.49 12.58
CA PRO A 89 12.29 -2.01 11.39
C PRO A 89 12.51 -3.52 11.26
N ILE A 90 11.45 -4.21 10.86
CA ILE A 90 11.49 -5.64 10.54
C ILE A 90 11.78 -5.74 9.05
N ALA A 91 12.98 -6.21 8.70
CA ALA A 91 13.33 -6.49 7.32
C ALA A 91 12.55 -7.70 6.81
N PHE A 92 12.10 -7.63 5.56
CA PHE A 92 11.58 -8.80 4.87
C PHE A 92 12.12 -8.86 3.45
N SER A 93 12.25 -10.09 2.97
CA SER A 93 12.59 -10.40 1.59
C SER A 93 11.62 -11.45 1.07
N PHE A 94 11.02 -11.22 -0.08
CA PHE A 94 10.20 -12.18 -0.78
C PHE A 94 10.94 -12.66 -2.02
N ASN A 95 11.26 -13.95 -2.05
CA ASN A 95 11.93 -14.67 -3.14
C ASN A 95 13.22 -13.99 -3.68
N ASN A 96 13.94 -13.22 -2.85
CA ASN A 96 15.11 -12.42 -3.24
C ASN A 96 14.84 -11.37 -4.33
N GLN A 97 13.57 -11.07 -4.62
CA GLN A 97 13.19 -10.10 -5.68
C GLN A 97 12.59 -8.83 -5.10
N LEU A 98 11.96 -8.93 -3.94
CA LEU A 98 11.26 -7.84 -3.30
C LEU A 98 11.77 -7.71 -1.88
N ASN A 99 12.43 -6.61 -1.58
CA ASN A 99 12.94 -6.32 -0.24
C ASN A 99 12.17 -5.15 0.35
N GLY A 100 12.07 -5.13 1.67
CA GLY A 100 11.40 -4.03 2.33
C GLY A 100 11.53 -4.08 3.83
N HIS A 101 10.92 -3.09 4.44
CA HIS A 101 10.86 -2.98 5.90
C HIS A 101 9.43 -2.75 6.34
N ILE A 102 9.08 -3.36 7.45
CA ILE A 102 7.87 -3.05 8.20
C ILE A 102 8.29 -2.18 9.38
N TYR A 103 7.83 -0.94 9.37
CA TYR A 103 7.97 -0.04 10.50
C TYR A 103 6.71 -0.15 11.36
N GLN A 104 6.87 -0.34 12.66
CA GLN A 104 5.77 -0.38 13.62
C GLN A 104 5.95 0.69 14.68
N SER A 105 4.88 1.41 15.01
CA SER A 105 4.91 2.34 16.13
C SER A 105 5.11 1.57 17.44
N THR A 106 5.70 2.20 18.45
CA THR A 106 5.93 1.56 19.75
C THR A 106 4.64 1.10 20.42
N ASP A 107 3.55 1.84 20.21
CA ASP A 107 2.20 1.49 20.66
C ASP A 107 1.49 0.41 19.81
N LYS A 108 2.13 -0.06 18.73
CA LYS A 108 1.61 -1.05 17.78
C LYS A 108 0.30 -0.66 17.08
N ARG A 109 -0.10 0.61 17.15
CA ARG A 109 -1.34 1.11 16.54
C ARG A 109 -1.17 1.54 15.09
N THR A 110 0.06 1.72 14.63
CA THR A 110 0.35 2.11 13.26
C THR A 110 1.47 1.24 12.72
N ALA A 111 1.35 0.80 11.47
CA ALA A 111 2.46 0.21 10.75
C ALA A 111 2.57 0.79 9.34
N VAL A 112 3.78 0.79 8.81
CA VAL A 112 4.09 1.20 7.44
C VAL A 112 4.85 0.08 6.77
N LEU A 113 4.42 -0.27 5.57
CA LEU A 113 5.14 -1.16 4.67
C LEU A 113 5.93 -0.32 3.69
N GLU A 114 7.24 -0.44 3.76
CA GLU A 114 8.14 -0.05 2.70
C GLU A 114 8.44 -1.26 1.82
N LEU A 115 8.39 -1.05 0.51
CA LEU A 115 9.00 -1.93 -0.47
C LEU A 115 9.99 -1.13 -1.30
N ASP A 116 11.22 -1.64 -1.37
CA ASP A 116 12.13 -1.29 -2.45
C ASP A 116 12.46 0.22 -2.46
N ASP A 117 12.59 0.82 -1.26
CA ASP A 117 12.72 2.24 -0.92
C ASP A 117 11.48 3.12 -1.12
N TYR A 118 10.30 2.54 -1.33
CA TYR A 118 9.02 3.25 -1.47
C TYR A 118 8.04 2.84 -0.39
N MET A 119 7.31 3.80 0.18
CA MET A 119 6.16 3.47 1.02
C MET A 119 5.00 3.00 0.17
N GLN A 120 4.53 1.80 0.46
CA GLN A 120 3.45 1.16 -0.31
C GLN A 120 2.15 1.09 0.46
N MET A 121 2.23 0.91 1.78
CA MET A 121 1.03 0.67 2.58
C MET A 121 1.14 1.26 3.97
N GLN A 122 0.02 1.73 4.48
CA GLN A 122 -0.16 2.08 5.87
C GLN A 122 -1.23 1.23 6.52
N ILE A 123 -1.03 0.96 7.81
CA ILE A 123 -1.94 0.17 8.63
C ILE A 123 -2.25 0.96 9.88
N ILE A 124 -3.54 1.13 10.21
CA ILE A 124 -3.98 1.57 11.54
C ILE A 124 -4.65 0.40 12.24
N LYS A 125 -4.29 0.20 13.51
CA LYS A 125 -4.88 -0.76 14.43
C LYS A 125 -5.41 -0.02 15.65
N ARG A 126 -6.72 -0.01 15.84
CA ARG A 126 -7.36 0.56 17.04
C ARG A 126 -8.64 -0.17 17.36
N ASN A 127 -9.06 -0.05 18.62
CA ASN A 127 -10.41 -0.40 19.01
C ASN A 127 -11.36 0.68 18.50
N HIS A 128 -12.38 0.29 17.75
CA HIS A 128 -13.45 1.16 17.24
C HIS A 128 -12.96 2.24 16.25
N LEU A 129 -12.62 1.82 15.02
CA LEU A 129 -12.32 2.73 13.91
C LEU A 129 -13.57 3.16 13.12
N GLY A 130 -14.74 2.71 13.57
CA GLY A 130 -16.04 2.89 12.91
C GLY A 130 -16.75 1.56 12.72
N THR A 131 -17.86 1.59 12.00
CA THR A 131 -18.69 0.40 11.74
C THR A 131 -18.69 0.05 10.25
N VAL A 132 -19.04 -1.19 9.91
CA VAL A 132 -19.23 -1.62 8.51
C VAL A 132 -20.22 -0.73 7.76
N LYS A 133 -21.30 -0.26 8.43
CA LYS A 133 -22.28 0.64 7.82
C LYS A 133 -21.64 1.97 7.41
N ALA A 134 -20.73 2.49 8.23
CA ALA A 134 -19.99 3.69 7.86
C ALA A 134 -19.16 3.42 6.60
N LEU A 135 -18.43 2.29 6.52
CA LEU A 135 -17.63 1.91 5.35
C LEU A 135 -18.42 1.92 4.04
N GLN A 136 -19.65 1.41 4.05
CA GLN A 136 -20.53 1.34 2.87
C GLN A 136 -20.89 2.72 2.33
N ASN A 137 -20.97 3.73 3.20
CA ASN A 137 -21.27 5.10 2.77
C ASN A 137 -20.09 5.75 2.04
N TYR A 138 -18.86 5.30 2.30
CA TYR A 138 -17.65 5.83 1.66
C TYR A 138 -17.32 5.12 0.36
N CYS A 139 -17.62 3.83 0.28
CA CYS A 139 -17.41 3.04 -0.90
C CYS A 139 -18.72 2.44 -1.38
N GLY A 140 -19.17 2.87 -2.56
CA GLY A 140 -20.43 2.40 -3.13
C GLY A 140 -20.51 0.88 -3.30
N GLN A 141 -19.36 0.20 -3.42
CA GLN A 141 -19.30 -1.25 -3.51
C GLN A 141 -18.15 -1.86 -2.69
N LEU A 142 -18.45 -2.25 -1.45
CA LEU A 142 -17.52 -3.04 -0.64
C LEU A 142 -17.49 -4.50 -1.07
N ARG A 143 -16.30 -5.10 -1.05
CA ARG A 143 -16.10 -6.54 -1.29
C ARG A 143 -15.78 -7.26 0.02
N PRO A 144 -16.70 -8.08 0.57
CA PRO A 144 -16.42 -8.86 1.76
C PRO A 144 -15.58 -10.11 1.45
N ARG A 145 -14.69 -10.44 2.37
CA ARG A 145 -14.00 -11.73 2.45
C ARG A 145 -14.00 -12.20 3.91
N THR A 146 -14.66 -13.33 4.16
CA THR A 146 -14.67 -13.96 5.49
C THR A 146 -13.30 -14.53 5.80
N LEU A 147 -12.81 -14.23 7.00
CA LEU A 147 -11.57 -14.77 7.58
C LEU A 147 -11.92 -15.57 8.84
N ALA A 148 -10.96 -16.35 9.35
CA ALA A 148 -11.15 -17.19 10.53
C ALA A 148 -11.65 -16.43 11.77
N ARG A 149 -11.38 -15.12 11.87
CA ARG A 149 -11.80 -14.31 13.02
C ARG A 149 -12.56 -13.04 12.65
N GLY A 150 -13.09 -12.89 11.43
CA GLY A 150 -13.80 -11.65 11.08
C GLY A 150 -14.09 -11.51 9.61
N VAL A 151 -14.39 -10.30 9.16
CA VAL A 151 -14.64 -9.99 7.75
C VAL A 151 -13.72 -8.88 7.30
N LEU A 152 -12.93 -9.17 6.26
CA LEU A 152 -12.14 -8.19 5.54
C LEU A 152 -13.03 -7.57 4.45
N TRP A 153 -13.21 -6.26 4.52
CA TRP A 153 -13.90 -5.47 3.51
C TRP A 153 -12.86 -4.72 2.70
N SER A 154 -12.90 -4.82 1.38
CA SER A 154 -12.00 -4.05 0.51
C SER A 154 -12.75 -3.13 -0.43
N CYS A 155 -12.10 -2.03 -0.77
CA CYS A 155 -12.54 -1.05 -1.75
C CYS A 155 -11.31 -0.35 -2.35
N ASP A 156 -11.17 -0.39 -3.67
CA ASP A 156 -10.09 0.29 -4.40
C ASP A 156 -8.69 0.07 -3.76
N ASP A 157 -8.14 1.12 -3.16
CA ASP A 157 -6.81 1.18 -2.54
C ASP A 157 -6.82 1.00 -1.02
N TRP A 158 -7.93 0.60 -0.41
CA TRP A 158 -7.98 0.33 1.02
C TRP A 158 -8.77 -0.93 1.38
N ALA A 159 -8.49 -1.44 2.57
CA ALA A 159 -9.23 -2.54 3.17
C ALA A 159 -9.45 -2.26 4.66
N ALA A 160 -10.47 -2.87 5.24
CA ALA A 160 -10.81 -2.75 6.65
C ALA A 160 -11.24 -4.12 7.19
N LEU A 161 -10.70 -4.50 8.34
CA LEU A 161 -11.04 -5.74 9.02
C LEU A 161 -11.96 -5.43 10.16
N THR A 162 -13.04 -6.18 10.17
CA THR A 162 -14.12 -6.03 11.13
C THR A 162 -14.30 -7.29 11.96
N PHE A 163 -14.66 -7.06 13.22
CA PHE A 163 -15.03 -8.07 14.19
C PHE A 163 -16.36 -7.63 14.78
N GLU A 164 -17.38 -8.47 14.69
CA GLU A 164 -18.73 -8.17 15.20
C GLU A 164 -19.30 -6.84 14.67
N GLY A 165 -18.99 -6.49 13.42
CA GLY A 165 -19.46 -5.26 12.77
C GLY A 165 -18.61 -4.00 13.06
N GLU A 166 -17.63 -4.10 13.97
CA GLU A 166 -16.73 -3.01 14.35
C GLU A 166 -15.40 -3.09 13.60
N VAL A 167 -14.93 -1.96 13.07
CA VAL A 167 -13.64 -1.86 12.37
C VAL A 167 -12.50 -1.85 13.38
N ARG A 168 -11.54 -2.77 13.22
CA ARG A 168 -10.37 -2.95 14.11
C ARG A 168 -9.05 -2.62 13.45
N GLU A 169 -8.95 -2.88 12.15
CA GLU A 169 -7.74 -2.62 11.38
C GLU A 169 -8.12 -2.06 10.02
N ILE A 170 -7.34 -1.10 9.54
CA ILE A 170 -7.50 -0.50 8.21
C ILE A 170 -6.15 -0.52 7.53
N TRP A 171 -6.15 -0.90 6.27
CA TRP A 171 -5.02 -0.86 5.37
C TRP A 171 -5.31 0.14 4.26
N ARG A 172 -4.32 0.97 3.93
CA ARG A 172 -4.38 1.85 2.78
C ARG A 172 -3.11 1.64 1.96
N VAL A 173 -3.28 1.31 0.69
CA VAL A 173 -2.23 1.31 -0.33
C VAL A 173 -2.05 2.75 -0.80
N LEU A 174 -0.81 3.21 -0.83
CA LEU A 174 -0.47 4.56 -1.28
C LEU A 174 -0.42 4.60 -2.81
N ARG A 175 -0.91 5.69 -3.38
CA ARG A 175 -0.85 6.00 -4.82
C ARG A 175 -0.04 7.26 -5.07
#